data_AF-A0A9W6PCB5-F1
#
_entry.id   AF-A0A9W6PCB5-F1
#
_cell.length_a   1.000
_cell.length_b   1.000
_cell.length_c   1.000
_cell.angle_alpha   90.00
_cell.angle_beta   90.00
_cell.angle_gamma   90.00
#
_symmetry.space_group_name_H-M   'P 1'
#
loop_
_entity.id
_entity.type
_entity.pdbx_description
1 polymer ?
#
loop_
_entity_poly.entity_id
_entity_poly.type
_entity_poly.pdbx_seq_one_letter_code
_entity_poly.pdbx_strand_id
1 'polypeptide(L)'
;MPVRPAAAVAAAALATLALAGCTSSTTDHPATDHSGAGAAPTATATAPVTASAAAAAPVEQPGAACSAAPSPSESWLGGWRKSLPEEIRCLPHIASGYYMRQPSGSDDVEGEGNVVMVDVEPDTVREQTLALCRRITELGYGPDGPNEVVFLSVGNGEETGSYVSMPGQEACSVRR
;
A
#
# COMPACT_ATOMS: atom_id res chain seq x y z
N MET A 1 11.07 -45.63 29.46
CA MET A 1 10.35 -45.24 30.70
C MET A 1 11.10 -44.08 31.31
N PRO A 2 10.51 -42.97 31.82
CA PRO A 2 9.09 -42.60 32.02
C PRO A 2 8.66 -41.34 31.17
N VAL A 3 7.44 -41.24 30.63
CA VAL A 3 6.09 -40.84 31.13
C VAL A 3 5.86 -39.31 31.32
N ARG A 4 4.89 -38.75 30.54
CA ARG A 4 4.28 -37.37 30.60
C ARG A 4 3.43 -37.21 31.90
N PRO A 5 2.94 -36.02 32.33
CA PRO A 5 1.76 -35.32 31.75
C PRO A 5 1.90 -33.76 31.72
N ALA A 6 1.35 -33.03 30.75
CA ALA A 6 -0.05 -32.55 30.59
C ALA A 6 -0.54 -31.56 31.67
N ALA A 7 -0.77 -30.31 31.26
CA ALA A 7 -1.81 -29.45 31.83
C ALA A 7 -2.42 -28.59 30.70
N ALA A 8 -3.69 -28.85 30.43
CA ALA A 8 -4.55 -28.12 29.54
C ALA A 8 -5.40 -27.13 30.37
N VAL A 9 -5.67 -25.94 29.84
CA VAL A 9 -6.85 -25.10 30.13
C VAL A 9 -7.07 -24.28 28.84
N ALA A 10 -8.01 -24.63 27.96
CA ALA A 10 -9.41 -24.16 27.90
C ALA A 10 -9.51 -22.61 27.87
N ALA A 11 -10.41 -21.93 27.17
CA ALA A 11 -11.38 -22.13 26.10
C ALA A 11 -12.10 -20.75 25.98
N ALA A 12 -12.80 -20.52 24.87
CA ALA A 12 -13.74 -19.41 24.60
C ALA A 12 -13.09 -18.05 24.24
N ALA A 13 -13.66 -17.21 23.36
CA ALA A 13 -15.03 -17.15 22.87
C ALA A 13 -15.09 -16.56 21.45
N LEU A 14 -16.22 -16.86 20.78
CA LEU A 14 -16.64 -16.46 19.45
C LEU A 14 -16.86 -14.94 19.33
N ALA A 15 -16.52 -14.39 18.16
CA ALA A 15 -17.17 -13.20 17.61
C ALA A 15 -17.30 -13.36 16.10
N THR A 16 -18.40 -13.99 15.68
CA THR A 16 -18.92 -13.90 14.32
C THR A 16 -19.48 -12.50 14.11
N LEU A 17 -18.82 -11.66 13.32
CA LEU A 17 -19.47 -10.50 12.72
C LEU A 17 -20.14 -10.93 11.42
N ALA A 18 -21.46 -10.95 11.44
CA ALA A 18 -22.30 -10.92 10.26
C ALA A 18 -22.22 -9.51 9.65
N LEU A 19 -21.63 -9.37 8.45
CA LEU A 19 -21.87 -8.19 7.63
C LEU A 19 -23.10 -8.45 6.76
N ALA A 20 -24.09 -7.60 6.98
CA ALA A 20 -25.33 -7.53 6.25
C ALA A 20 -25.10 -7.39 4.74
N GLY A 21 -25.94 -8.07 3.97
CA GLY A 21 -25.96 -7.97 2.52
C GLY A 21 -26.36 -6.59 2.02
N CYS A 22 -25.71 -6.17 0.95
CA CYS A 22 -26.30 -5.29 -0.05
C CYS A 22 -26.43 -6.12 -1.33
N THR A 23 -27.60 -6.72 -1.50
CA THR A 23 -28.07 -7.26 -2.77
C THR A 23 -28.38 -6.10 -3.71
N SER A 24 -27.46 -5.76 -4.62
CA SER A 24 -27.83 -4.98 -5.80
C SER A 24 -28.13 -5.95 -6.93
N SER A 25 -29.40 -6.37 -6.97
CA SER A 25 -29.96 -7.12 -8.08
C SER A 25 -30.12 -6.21 -9.30
N THR A 26 -29.47 -6.64 -10.38
CA THR A 26 -29.95 -6.72 -11.78
C THR A 26 -31.02 -5.73 -12.24
N THR A 27 -30.73 -5.01 -13.31
CA THR A 27 -31.69 -4.89 -14.43
C THR A 27 -30.93 -4.96 -15.75
N ASP A 28 -31.07 -6.11 -16.40
CA ASP A 28 -30.77 -6.33 -17.81
C ASP A 28 -32.10 -6.29 -18.57
N HIS A 29 -32.20 -5.39 -19.57
CA HIS A 29 -33.03 -5.34 -20.82
C HIS A 29 -34.49 -5.89 -20.85
N PRO A 30 -35.36 -5.69 -21.89
CA PRO A 30 -35.28 -4.95 -23.16
C PRO A 30 -36.53 -4.05 -23.50
N ALA A 31 -36.47 -3.44 -24.69
CA ALA A 31 -37.48 -2.79 -25.54
C ALA A 31 -39.00 -2.89 -25.25
N THR A 32 -39.72 -1.77 -25.41
CA THR A 32 -41.00 -1.71 -26.17
C THR A 32 -41.24 -0.29 -26.72
N ASP A 33 -41.58 -0.21 -28.01
CA ASP A 33 -42.15 0.91 -28.77
C ASP A 33 -43.19 1.76 -28.02
N HIS A 34 -43.28 3.06 -28.36
CA HIS A 34 -44.52 3.65 -28.91
C HIS A 34 -44.28 5.02 -29.58
N SER A 35 -44.95 5.17 -30.71
CA SER A 35 -44.83 6.21 -31.73
C SER A 35 -45.34 7.59 -31.31
N GLY A 36 -44.71 8.64 -31.85
CA GLY A 36 -45.23 9.99 -31.88
C GLY A 36 -44.70 10.73 -33.11
N ALA A 37 -45.51 10.80 -34.16
CA ALA A 37 -45.21 11.49 -35.40
C ALA A 37 -45.39 13.01 -35.27
N GLY A 38 -44.45 13.78 -35.81
CA GLY A 38 -44.56 15.24 -35.98
C GLY A 38 -43.43 15.77 -36.86
N ALA A 39 -43.80 16.38 -37.99
CA ALA A 39 -42.97 16.60 -39.17
C ALA A 39 -41.87 17.67 -39.07
N ALA A 40 -40.86 17.52 -39.94
CA ALA A 40 -39.71 18.38 -40.24
C ALA A 40 -40.12 19.65 -41.06
N PRO A 41 -39.19 20.50 -41.60
CA PRO A 41 -37.72 20.51 -41.53
C PRO A 41 -37.09 21.91 -41.30
N THR A 42 -35.75 22.01 -41.13
CA THR A 42 -34.81 22.85 -41.93
C THR A 42 -33.38 22.73 -41.35
N ALA A 43 -32.41 22.64 -42.25
CA ALA A 43 -30.99 22.35 -42.05
C ALA A 43 -30.20 23.43 -41.30
N THR A 44 -29.03 23.08 -40.72
CA THR A 44 -27.66 23.54 -41.10
C THR A 44 -26.62 23.27 -39.99
N ALA A 45 -25.42 22.86 -40.40
CA ALA A 45 -24.10 22.93 -39.73
C ALA A 45 -23.71 21.95 -38.59
N THR A 46 -22.96 20.93 -39.01
CA THR A 46 -21.59 20.58 -38.60
C THR A 46 -20.99 21.30 -37.38
N ALA A 47 -20.85 20.56 -36.27
CA ALA A 47 -19.58 20.35 -35.54
C ALA A 47 -19.82 19.38 -34.36
N PRO A 48 -19.11 18.25 -34.25
CA PRO A 48 -18.99 17.59 -32.96
C PRO A 48 -18.02 18.44 -32.11
N VAL A 49 -18.56 19.17 -31.12
CA VAL A 49 -17.74 19.62 -30.00
C VAL A 49 -17.39 18.35 -29.25
N THR A 50 -16.19 17.84 -29.50
CA THR A 50 -15.52 16.86 -28.65
C THR A 50 -15.35 17.54 -27.29
N ALA A 51 -16.34 17.40 -26.41
CA ALA A 51 -16.15 17.69 -25.01
C ALA A 51 -15.17 16.64 -24.50
N SER A 52 -13.90 17.01 -24.52
CA SER A 52 -12.83 16.30 -23.82
C SER A 52 -13.24 16.34 -22.35
N ALA A 53 -13.88 15.28 -21.89
CA ALA A 53 -13.99 14.99 -20.48
C ALA A 53 -12.55 14.87 -19.99
N ALA A 54 -12.04 15.95 -19.39
CA ALA A 54 -10.85 15.89 -18.58
C ALA A 54 -11.13 14.81 -17.55
N ALA A 55 -10.46 13.66 -17.73
CA ALA A 55 -10.42 12.63 -16.73
C ALA A 55 -10.02 13.33 -15.43
N ALA A 56 -10.96 13.40 -14.49
CA ALA A 56 -10.62 13.76 -13.13
C ALA A 56 -9.54 12.77 -12.73
N ALA A 57 -8.32 13.27 -12.52
CA ALA A 57 -7.24 12.49 -11.95
C ALA A 57 -7.83 11.81 -10.70
N PRO A 58 -7.60 10.50 -10.50
CA PRO A 58 -7.99 9.87 -9.26
C PRO A 58 -7.40 10.74 -8.14
N VAL A 59 -8.27 11.19 -7.23
CA VAL A 59 -7.84 11.81 -5.99
C VAL A 59 -6.84 10.81 -5.41
N GLU A 60 -5.56 11.19 -5.32
CA GLU A 60 -4.54 10.37 -4.66
C GLU A 60 -5.01 10.20 -3.23
N GLN A 61 -5.73 9.10 -2.99
CA GLN A 61 -6.31 8.81 -1.71
C GLN A 61 -5.15 8.47 -0.80
N PRO A 62 -5.06 9.08 0.40
CA PRO A 62 -4.02 8.72 1.35
C PRO A 62 -4.03 7.21 1.58
N GLY A 63 -2.85 6.59 1.67
CA GLY A 63 -2.76 5.15 1.88
C GLY A 63 -3.51 4.70 3.14
N ALA A 64 -3.99 3.45 3.13
CA ALA A 64 -4.77 2.87 4.23
C ALA A 64 -4.07 3.03 5.60
N ALA A 65 -2.75 2.98 5.62
CA ALA A 65 -1.95 3.15 6.82
C ALA A 65 -2.07 4.54 7.48
N CYS A 66 -2.48 5.58 6.74
CA CYS A 66 -2.59 6.96 7.22
C CYS A 66 -3.67 7.10 8.33
N SER A 67 -4.71 6.27 8.29
CA SER A 67 -5.83 6.30 9.25
C SER A 67 -5.59 5.43 10.50
N ALA A 68 -4.59 4.55 10.48
CA ALA A 68 -4.26 3.70 11.63
C ALA A 68 -3.30 4.46 12.57
N ALA A 69 -3.82 5.03 13.66
CA ALA A 69 -3.02 5.67 14.70
C ALA A 69 -1.91 4.71 15.21
N PRO A 70 -0.67 5.19 15.44
CA PRO A 70 0.46 4.31 15.71
C PRO A 70 0.32 3.61 17.08
N SER A 71 0.57 2.29 17.08
CA SER A 71 0.87 1.52 18.29
C SER A 71 2.31 1.79 18.76
N PRO A 72 2.60 1.69 20.07
CA PRO A 72 3.84 2.22 20.65
C PRO A 72 5.10 1.52 20.11
N SER A 73 6.17 2.31 20.05
CA SER A 73 7.52 1.88 19.71
C SER A 73 8.10 0.87 20.70
N GLU A 74 8.75 -0.17 20.19
CA GLU A 74 9.56 -1.09 21.01
C GLU A 74 11.01 -0.63 21.01
N SER A 75 11.65 -0.63 22.18
CA SER A 75 13.05 -0.25 22.36
C SER A 75 13.79 -1.42 23.01
N TRP A 76 14.93 -1.85 22.46
CA TRP A 76 15.72 -2.93 23.03
C TRP A 76 17.21 -2.73 22.71
N LEU A 77 18.08 -2.95 23.71
CA LEU A 77 19.53 -3.10 23.54
C LEU A 77 20.20 -2.10 22.58
N GLY A 78 19.84 -0.81 22.63
CA GLY A 78 20.42 0.24 21.77
C GLY A 78 19.75 0.41 20.40
N GLY A 79 18.83 -0.48 20.04
CA GLY A 79 17.96 -0.38 18.87
C GLY A 79 16.55 0.04 19.24
N TRP A 80 15.77 0.37 18.21
CA TRP A 80 14.36 0.72 18.36
C TRP A 80 13.59 0.40 17.09
N ARG A 81 12.28 0.16 17.23
CA ARG A 81 11.33 0.05 16.12
C ARG A 81 10.15 0.95 16.38
N LYS A 82 9.76 1.70 15.35
CA LYS A 82 8.63 2.63 15.32
C LYS A 82 7.73 2.28 14.13
N SER A 83 6.49 2.77 14.18
CA SER A 83 5.66 2.88 12.99
C SER A 83 6.36 3.71 11.92
N LEU A 84 5.94 3.55 10.66
CA LEU A 84 6.43 4.41 9.58
C LEU A 84 6.19 5.88 9.90
N PRO A 85 7.14 6.77 9.56
CA PRO A 85 6.94 8.22 9.53
C PRO A 85 5.67 8.58 8.76
N GLU A 86 4.99 9.64 9.19
CA GLU A 86 3.68 10.04 8.65
C GLU A 86 3.73 10.30 7.14
N GLU A 87 4.80 10.93 6.68
CA GLU A 87 5.06 11.26 5.28
C GLU A 87 5.25 10.02 4.40
N ILE A 88 5.68 8.89 4.97
CA ILE A 88 5.69 7.60 4.26
C ILE A 88 4.32 6.99 4.38
N ARG A 89 3.83 6.81 5.62
CA ARG A 89 2.58 6.11 5.95
C ARG A 89 1.36 6.64 5.19
N CYS A 90 1.36 7.92 4.85
CA CYS A 90 0.27 8.58 4.14
C CYS A 90 0.38 8.54 2.62
N LEU A 91 1.46 7.98 2.06
CA LEU A 91 1.55 7.72 0.62
C LEU A 91 0.50 6.68 0.19
N PRO A 92 0.01 6.79 -1.06
CA PRO A 92 -0.94 5.82 -1.60
C PRO A 92 -0.35 4.40 -1.62
N HIS A 93 -1.21 3.39 -1.62
CA HIS A 93 -0.88 1.97 -1.71
C HIS A 93 -0.16 1.36 -0.50
N ILE A 94 0.08 2.13 0.58
CA ILE A 94 0.70 1.57 1.79
C ILE A 94 -0.36 0.95 2.70
N ALA A 95 -0.18 -0.34 2.95
CA ALA A 95 -0.97 -1.09 3.93
C ALA A 95 -0.35 -0.98 5.33
N SER A 96 0.96 -1.21 5.45
CA SER A 96 1.67 -1.16 6.74
C SER A 96 3.18 -0.99 6.56
N GLY A 97 3.89 -0.93 7.67
CA GLY A 97 5.35 -1.02 7.67
C GLY A 97 5.95 -0.54 8.99
N TYR A 98 7.27 -0.44 9.02
CA TYR A 98 8.00 0.02 10.18
C TYR A 98 9.32 0.70 9.82
N TYR A 99 9.74 1.58 10.71
CA TYR A 99 11.05 2.21 10.69
C TYR A 99 11.81 1.75 11.92
N MET A 100 13.03 1.24 11.76
CA MET A 100 13.80 0.73 12.88
C MET A 100 15.27 1.11 12.75
N ARG A 101 15.93 1.24 13.91
CA ARG A 101 17.38 1.29 14.00
C ARG A 101 17.86 -0.02 14.59
N GLN A 102 18.67 -0.77 13.86
CA GLN A 102 19.33 -1.94 14.40
C GLN A 102 20.44 -1.48 15.36
N PRO A 103 20.57 -2.09 16.54
CA PRO A 103 21.72 -1.81 17.39
C PRO A 103 22.98 -2.32 16.69
N SER A 104 24.06 -1.55 16.81
CA SER A 104 25.38 -1.90 16.30
C SER A 104 25.86 -3.18 16.99
N GLY A 105 25.63 -4.32 16.33
CA GLY A 105 26.14 -5.60 16.78
C GLY A 105 27.61 -5.66 16.43
N SER A 106 28.48 -5.27 17.37
CA SER A 106 29.96 -5.24 17.28
C SER A 106 30.55 -4.29 16.24
N ASP A 107 31.66 -3.63 16.59
CA ASP A 107 32.39 -2.57 15.85
C ASP A 107 32.91 -2.96 14.42
N ASP A 108 32.45 -4.06 13.82
CA ASP A 108 33.03 -4.65 12.60
C ASP A 108 32.00 -4.97 11.48
N VAL A 109 30.73 -4.53 11.60
CA VAL A 109 29.76 -4.71 10.50
C VAL A 109 29.38 -3.36 9.90
N GLU A 110 29.82 -3.11 8.66
CA GLU A 110 29.29 -2.06 7.77
C GLU A 110 27.79 -2.32 7.55
N GLY A 111 26.97 -1.84 8.49
CA GLY A 111 25.53 -2.05 8.54
C GLY A 111 24.84 -1.21 9.61
N GLU A 112 25.56 -0.24 10.20
CA GLU A 112 24.95 0.76 11.06
C GLU A 112 24.02 1.64 10.22
N GLY A 113 22.73 1.61 10.55
CA GLY A 113 21.80 2.51 9.90
C GLY A 113 20.35 2.18 10.18
N ASN A 114 19.50 3.06 9.69
CA ASN A 114 18.07 2.90 9.82
C ASN A 114 17.55 1.99 8.70
N VAL A 115 16.48 1.25 9.00
CA VAL A 115 15.85 0.31 8.10
C VAL A 115 14.39 0.69 7.97
N VAL A 116 13.90 0.77 6.73
CA VAL A 116 12.51 1.05 6.39
C VAL A 116 11.95 -0.17 5.66
N MET A 117 10.86 -0.70 6.18
CA MET A 117 10.12 -1.81 5.58
C MET A 117 8.69 -1.35 5.35
N VAL A 118 8.21 -1.48 4.12
CA VAL A 118 6.87 -1.04 3.70
C VAL A 118 6.16 -2.20 3.02
N ASP A 119 5.02 -2.57 3.56
CA ASP A 119 4.08 -3.51 2.96
C ASP A 119 3.02 -2.73 2.19
N VAL A 120 2.82 -3.09 0.93
CA VAL A 120 1.81 -2.47 0.05
C VAL A 120 0.49 -3.25 0.07
N GLU A 121 -0.58 -2.58 -0.33
CA GLU A 121 -1.89 -3.20 -0.48
C GLU A 121 -1.86 -4.31 -1.56
N PRO A 122 -2.60 -5.42 -1.39
CA PRO A 122 -2.52 -6.58 -2.27
C PRO A 122 -2.99 -6.32 -3.72
N ASP A 123 -3.77 -5.27 -3.94
CA ASP A 123 -4.22 -4.82 -5.27
C ASP A 123 -3.23 -3.87 -5.96
N THR A 124 -2.12 -3.54 -5.30
CA THR A 124 -1.06 -2.69 -5.86
C THR A 124 -0.28 -3.44 -6.94
N VAL A 125 -0.17 -2.85 -8.13
CA VAL A 125 0.61 -3.45 -9.23
C VAL A 125 2.11 -3.15 -9.10
N ARG A 126 2.96 -3.95 -9.75
CA ARG A 126 4.42 -3.83 -9.71
C ARG A 126 4.93 -2.42 -10.02
N GLU A 127 4.36 -1.78 -11.04
CA GLU A 127 4.74 -0.44 -11.46
C GLU A 127 4.43 0.61 -10.38
N GLN A 128 3.31 0.45 -9.65
CA GLN A 128 2.95 1.32 -8.53
C GLN A 128 3.88 1.09 -7.34
N THR A 129 4.21 -0.16 -7.02
CA THR A 129 5.18 -0.50 -5.96
C THR A 129 6.56 0.09 -6.26
N LEU A 130 7.01 0.05 -7.52
CA LEU A 130 8.26 0.67 -7.96
C LEU A 130 8.22 2.20 -7.82
N ALA A 131 7.12 2.84 -8.27
CA ALA A 131 6.92 4.28 -8.15
C ALA A 131 6.92 4.72 -6.67
N LEU A 132 6.28 3.94 -5.80
CA LEU A 132 6.26 4.16 -4.36
C LEU A 132 7.67 4.06 -3.75
N CYS A 133 8.45 3.05 -4.13
CA CYS A 133 9.84 2.92 -3.66
C CYS A 133 10.69 4.15 -4.05
N ARG A 134 10.54 4.62 -5.30
CA ARG A 134 11.25 5.82 -5.76
C ARG A 134 10.81 7.06 -4.99
N ARG A 135 9.52 7.20 -4.75
CA ARG A 135 8.97 8.31 -3.96
C ARG A 135 9.51 8.33 -2.53
N ILE A 136 9.57 7.17 -1.87
CA ILE A 136 10.14 7.05 -0.51
C ILE A 136 11.63 7.40 -0.52
N THR A 137 12.36 6.98 -1.55
CA THR A 137 13.77 7.34 -1.74
C THR A 137 13.94 8.86 -1.92
N GLU A 138 13.10 9.52 -2.72
CA GLU A 138 13.09 10.98 -2.90
C GLU A 138 12.81 11.76 -1.62
N LEU A 139 12.00 11.20 -0.70
CA LEU A 139 11.77 11.76 0.63
C LEU A 139 13.01 11.65 1.55
N GLY A 140 14.09 11.04 1.07
CA GLY A 140 15.34 10.91 1.80
C GLY A 140 15.45 9.63 2.62
N TYR A 141 14.57 8.65 2.39
CA TYR A 141 14.60 7.34 3.03
C TYR A 141 15.28 6.26 2.16
N GLY A 142 16.02 6.67 1.14
CA GLY A 142 16.91 5.79 0.41
C GLY A 142 18.33 5.75 1.00
N PRO A 143 19.19 4.87 0.44
CA PRO A 143 20.62 4.93 0.69
C PRO A 143 21.14 6.33 0.32
N ASP A 144 22.06 6.85 1.12
CA ASP A 144 22.61 8.22 1.01
C ASP A 144 21.62 9.36 1.30
N GLY A 145 20.39 9.04 1.72
CA GLY A 145 19.41 10.01 2.15
C GLY A 145 19.69 10.59 3.55
N PRO A 146 19.13 11.77 3.88
CA PRO A 146 19.30 12.42 5.18
C PRO A 146 18.76 11.61 6.37
N ASN A 147 17.94 10.59 6.14
CA ASN A 147 17.40 9.73 7.20
C ASN A 147 18.29 8.52 7.54
N GLU A 148 19.52 8.48 7.00
CA GLU A 148 20.53 7.44 7.27
C GLU A 148 19.98 6.02 7.08
N VAL A 149 19.13 5.83 6.05
CA VAL A 149 18.52 4.53 5.76
C VAL A 149 19.50 3.70 4.95
N VAL A 150 19.94 2.57 5.52
CA VAL A 150 20.84 1.61 4.86
C VAL A 150 20.09 0.47 4.18
N PHE A 151 18.81 0.31 4.49
CA PHE A 151 17.96 -0.68 3.85
C PHE A 151 16.53 -0.18 3.75
N LEU A 152 16.05 -0.02 2.52
CA LEU A 152 14.65 0.21 2.22
C LEU A 152 14.10 -1.01 1.50
N SER A 153 12.97 -1.56 1.94
CA SER A 153 12.20 -2.56 1.19
C SER A 153 10.74 -2.15 1.06
N VAL A 154 10.20 -2.28 -0.14
CA VAL A 154 8.81 -1.94 -0.47
C VAL A 154 8.19 -3.08 -1.27
N GLY A 155 7.06 -3.62 -0.81
CA GLY A 155 6.30 -4.64 -1.53
C GLY A 155 5.59 -5.63 -0.62
N ASN A 156 4.79 -6.52 -1.20
CA ASN A 156 4.00 -7.52 -0.49
C ASN A 156 3.97 -8.86 -1.27
N GLY A 157 5.13 -9.30 -1.76
CA GLY A 157 5.30 -10.59 -2.45
C GLY A 157 5.44 -10.50 -3.98
N GLU A 158 5.32 -11.65 -4.65
CA GLU A 158 5.62 -11.78 -6.08
C GLU A 158 4.60 -11.06 -6.97
N GLU A 159 3.33 -11.04 -6.57
CA GLU A 159 2.23 -10.45 -7.35
C GLU A 159 2.34 -8.92 -7.40
N THR A 160 2.54 -8.28 -6.24
CA THR A 160 2.73 -6.81 -6.13
C THR A 160 4.14 -6.36 -6.51
N GLY A 161 5.08 -7.29 -6.61
CA GLY A 161 6.52 -7.02 -6.68
C GLY A 161 7.13 -6.66 -5.32
N SER A 162 8.45 -6.85 -5.22
CA SER A 162 9.25 -6.44 -4.07
C SER A 162 10.49 -5.72 -4.57
N TYR A 163 10.73 -4.52 -4.06
CA TYR A 163 11.84 -3.66 -4.43
C TYR A 163 12.67 -3.33 -3.20
N VAL A 164 13.97 -3.20 -3.40
CA VAL A 164 14.93 -2.88 -2.35
C VAL A 164 15.90 -1.79 -2.79
N SER A 165 16.28 -0.94 -1.84
CA SER A 165 17.38 0.01 -2.00
C SER A 165 18.41 -0.24 -0.89
N MET A 166 19.65 -0.46 -1.31
CA MET A 166 20.80 -0.70 -0.43
C MET A 166 22.00 0.10 -0.94
N PRO A 167 22.94 0.48 -0.05
CA PRO A 167 24.22 1.03 -0.45
C PRO A 167 24.93 0.15 -1.48
N GLY A 168 25.50 0.77 -2.51
CA GLY A 168 26.22 0.07 -3.58
C GLY A 168 25.35 -0.66 -4.61
N GLN A 169 24.02 -0.52 -4.57
CA GLN A 169 23.09 -1.06 -5.56
C GLN A 169 22.23 0.04 -6.19
N GLU A 170 21.62 -0.24 -7.34
CA GLU A 170 20.62 0.66 -7.92
C GLU A 170 19.44 0.80 -6.95
N ALA A 171 19.02 2.04 -6.69
CA ALA A 171 17.86 2.31 -5.86
C ALA A 171 16.60 1.67 -6.46
N CYS A 172 15.80 1.03 -5.62
CA CYS A 172 14.57 0.34 -5.99
C CYS A 172 14.80 -0.76 -7.04
N SER A 173 15.86 -1.54 -6.84
CA SER A 173 16.11 -2.76 -7.61
C SER A 173 15.13 -3.87 -7.20
N VAL A 174 14.80 -4.76 -8.14
CA VAL A 174 13.90 -5.88 -7.84
C VAL A 174 14.57 -6.84 -6.85
N ARG A 175 13.85 -7.22 -5.79
CA ARG A 175 14.29 -8.22 -4.83
C ARG A 175 14.14 -9.60 -5.48
N ARG A 176 15.27 -10.20 -5.85
CA ARG A 176 15.33 -11.57 -6.40
C ARG A 176 15.32 -12.63 -5.31
#